data_AF-A0A7C5R493-F1
#
_entry.id   AF-A0A7C5R493-F1
#
_cell.length_a   1.000
_cell.length_b   1.000
_cell.length_c   1.000
_cell.angle_alpha   90.00
_cell.angle_beta   90.00
_cell.angle_gamma   90.00
#
_symmetry.space_group_name_H-M   'P 1'
#
loop_
_entity.id
_entity.type
_entity.pdbx_description
1 polymer ?
#
loop_
_entity_poly.entity_id
_entity_poly.type
_entity_poly.pdbx_seq_one_letter_code
_entity_poly.pdbx_strand_id
1 'polypeptide(L)'
;MNDKLDPQLRARLQARPDTPAALIVRVSGDLEQRADDVARRGMRVERRLRLIGGLALRATGRQALDLAGEQWVLRIEEDREVRALSS
;
A
#
# COMPACT_ATOMS: atom_id res chain seq x y z
N MET A 1 18.35 6.64 -3.60
CA MET A 1 16.97 6.26 -3.96
C MET A 1 16.19 6.12 -2.66
N ASN A 2 15.16 6.94 -2.43
CA ASN A 2 14.26 6.73 -1.29
C ASN A 2 13.48 5.44 -1.56
N ASP A 3 13.75 4.37 -0.81
CA ASP A 3 12.94 3.17 -0.88
C ASP A 3 11.57 3.45 -0.24
N LYS A 4 10.50 3.26 -1.01
CA LYS A 4 9.12 3.53 -0.57
C LYS A 4 8.58 2.43 0.32
N LEU A 5 9.24 1.28 0.34
CA LEU A 5 8.97 0.13 1.19
C LEU A 5 10.08 0.04 2.23
N ASP A 6 9.77 -0.32 3.46
CA ASP A 6 10.84 -0.76 4.37
C ASP A 6 11.42 -2.11 3.87
N PRO A 7 12.71 -2.41 4.16
CA PRO A 7 13.37 -3.62 3.66
C PRO A 7 12.69 -4.92 4.07
N GLN A 8 12.09 -4.98 5.27
CA GLN A 8 11.44 -6.17 5.77
C GLN A 8 10.14 -6.45 5.01
N LEU A 9 9.33 -5.41 4.79
CA LEU A 9 8.14 -5.50 3.96
C LEU A 9 8.49 -5.90 2.53
N ARG A 10 9.51 -5.27 1.92
CA ARG A 10 9.99 -5.62 0.59
C ARG A 10 10.37 -7.10 0.48
N ALA A 11 11.22 -7.60 1.37
CA ALA A 11 11.66 -9.00 1.37
C ALA A 11 10.47 -9.96 1.48
N ARG A 12 9.47 -9.61 2.30
CA ARG A 12 8.28 -10.44 2.50
C ARG A 12 7.35 -10.47 1.29
N LEU A 13 7.18 -9.34 0.60
CA LEU A 13 6.40 -9.26 -0.64
C LEU A 13 7.10 -10.05 -1.77
N GLN A 14 8.43 -10.00 -1.83
CA GLN A 14 9.23 -10.77 -2.79
C GLN A 14 9.17 -12.28 -2.52
N ALA A 15 9.20 -12.70 -1.24
CA ALA A 15 9.12 -14.11 -0.87
C ALA A 15 7.76 -14.74 -1.17
N ARG A 16 6.69 -13.93 -1.24
CA ARG A 16 5.31 -14.39 -1.46
C ARG A 16 4.57 -13.46 -2.44
N PRO A 17 4.98 -13.44 -3.72
CA PRO A 17 4.54 -12.44 -4.68
C PRO A 17 3.05 -12.52 -4.99
N ASP A 18 2.43 -13.70 -4.89
CA ASP A 18 1.03 -13.90 -5.24
C ASP A 18 0.12 -13.97 -3.99
N THR A 19 0.68 -13.84 -2.78
CA THR A 19 -0.10 -13.78 -1.55
C THR A 19 -0.65 -12.37 -1.33
N PRO A 20 -1.97 -12.21 -1.10
CA PRO A 20 -2.54 -10.90 -0.76
C PRO A 20 -2.03 -10.38 0.59
N ALA A 21 -1.72 -9.09 0.64
CA ALA A 21 -1.39 -8.33 1.84
C ALA A 21 -2.32 -7.13 1.99
N ALA A 22 -2.60 -6.74 3.24
CA ALA A 22 -3.26 -5.47 3.54
C ALA A 22 -2.18 -4.38 3.68
N LEU A 23 -2.36 -3.28 2.96
CA LEU A 23 -1.35 -2.24 2.81
C LEU A 23 -1.96 -0.85 2.99
N ILE A 24 -1.19 0.05 3.59
CA ILE A 24 -1.42 1.49 3.56
C ILE A 24 -0.45 2.11 2.57
N VAL A 25 -0.98 2.79 1.55
CA VAL A 25 -0.19 3.47 0.52
C VAL A 25 -0.36 4.97 0.67
N ARG A 26 0.72 5.69 0.99
CA ARG A 26 0.77 7.15 1.02
C ARG A 26 0.99 7.65 -0.40
N VAL A 27 0.17 8.61 -0.85
CA VAL A 27 0.16 9.07 -2.24
C VAL A 27 0.30 10.58 -2.33
N SER A 28 0.80 11.07 -3.47
CA SER A 28 0.73 12.48 -3.87
C SER A 28 -0.35 12.71 -4.93
N GLY A 29 -0.83 13.96 -5.00
CA GLY A 29 -1.88 14.38 -5.91
C GLY A 29 -3.29 14.03 -5.42
N ASP A 30 -4.21 13.88 -6.36
CA ASP A 30 -5.63 13.67 -6.05
C ASP A 30 -5.92 12.24 -5.57
N LEU A 31 -6.51 12.12 -4.39
CA LEU A 31 -6.72 10.84 -3.72
C LEU A 31 -7.75 9.95 -4.45
N GLU A 32 -8.76 10.55 -5.08
CA GLU A 32 -9.79 9.81 -5.81
C GLU A 32 -9.22 9.24 -7.11
N GLN A 33 -8.46 10.04 -7.85
CA GLN A 33 -7.73 9.60 -9.03
C GLN A 33 -6.78 8.44 -8.71
N ARG A 34 -6.05 8.50 -7.57
CA ARG A 34 -5.16 7.39 -7.17
C ARG A 34 -5.93 6.15 -6.77
N ALA A 35 -7.10 6.28 -6.14
CA ALA A 35 -7.96 5.14 -5.84
C ALA A 35 -8.41 4.44 -7.13
N ASP A 36 -8.78 5.21 -8.16
CA ASP A 36 -9.17 4.66 -9.46
C ASP A 36 -7.99 4.02 -10.20
N ASP A 37 -6.80 4.66 -10.15
CA ASP A 37 -5.57 4.13 -10.75
C ASP A 37 -5.23 2.75 -10.20
N VAL A 38 -5.30 2.55 -8.88
CA VAL A 38 -5.01 1.25 -8.27
C VAL A 38 -6.11 0.22 -8.51
N ALA A 39 -7.38 0.65 -8.52
CA ALA A 39 -8.51 -0.22 -8.81
C ALA A 39 -8.45 -0.79 -10.22
N ARG A 40 -8.08 0.03 -11.22
CA ARG A 40 -7.86 -0.41 -12.62
C ARG A 40 -6.75 -1.45 -12.76
N ARG A 41 -5.81 -1.51 -11.81
CA ARG A 41 -4.72 -2.51 -11.76
C ARG A 41 -5.10 -3.78 -10.98
N GLY A 42 -6.38 -3.94 -10.64
CA GLY A 42 -6.90 -5.11 -9.94
C GLY A 42 -6.57 -5.14 -8.45
N MET A 43 -6.16 -4.01 -7.85
CA MET A 43 -6.03 -3.89 -6.40
C MET A 43 -7.37 -3.48 -5.80
N ARG A 44 -7.70 -3.98 -4.61
CA ARG A 44 -8.96 -3.65 -3.94
C ARG A 44 -8.73 -2.51 -2.95
N VAL A 45 -9.31 -1.34 -3.24
CA VAL A 45 -9.35 -0.22 -2.28
C VAL A 45 -10.36 -0.53 -1.20
N GLU A 46 -9.91 -0.62 0.04
CA GLU A 46 -10.79 -0.83 1.20
C GLU A 46 -11.19 0.50 1.83
N ARG A 47 -10.24 1.45 1.95
CA ARG A 47 -10.51 2.77 2.55
C ARG A 47 -9.65 3.87 1.92
N ARG A 48 -10.20 5.09 1.93
CA ARG A 48 -9.48 6.33 1.61
C ARG A 48 -9.17 7.06 2.91
N LEU A 49 -7.89 7.15 3.25
CA LEU A 49 -7.39 7.74 4.49
C LEU A 49 -7.05 9.22 4.26
N ARG A 50 -8.08 10.08 4.24
CA ARG A 50 -7.96 11.51 3.86
C ARG A 50 -6.99 12.31 4.71
N LEU A 51 -6.95 12.07 6.03
CA LEU A 51 -6.08 12.81 6.96
C LEU A 51 -4.61 12.72 6.56
N ILE A 52 -4.21 11.53 6.14
CA ILE A 52 -2.83 11.30 5.75
C ILE A 52 -2.68 11.54 4.24
N GLY A 53 -3.71 11.31 3.42
CA GLY A 53 -3.57 11.26 1.96
C GLY A 53 -3.07 9.87 1.56
N GLY A 54 -3.80 8.83 1.95
CA GLY A 54 -3.42 7.46 1.70
C GLY A 54 -4.59 6.54 1.37
N LEU A 55 -4.27 5.37 0.85
CA LEU A 55 -5.21 4.32 0.49
C LEU A 55 -4.92 3.08 1.33
N ALA A 56 -5.92 2.57 2.04
CA ALA A 56 -5.87 1.21 2.57
C ALA A 56 -6.36 0.27 1.46
N LEU A 57 -5.53 -0.70 1.08
CA LEU A 57 -5.83 -1.59 -0.03
C LEU A 57 -5.36 -3.03 0.23
N ARG A 58 -6.00 -3.97 -0.44
CA ARG A 58 -5.53 -5.35 -0.62
C ARG A 58 -4.86 -5.48 -1.97
N ALA A 59 -3.62 -5.96 -1.95
CA ALA A 59 -2.84 -6.24 -3.16
C ALA A 59 -1.94 -7.47 -2.94
N THR A 60 -1.61 -8.17 -4.02
CA THR A 60 -0.55 -9.18 -4.01
C THR A 60 0.82 -8.54 -3.82
N GLY A 61 1.81 -9.32 -3.40
CA GLY A 61 3.20 -8.87 -3.30
C GLY A 61 3.72 -8.25 -4.60
N ARG A 62 3.40 -8.87 -5.74
CA ARG A 62 3.76 -8.39 -7.09
C ARG A 62 3.16 -7.01 -7.37
N GLN A 63 1.84 -6.87 -7.19
CA GLN A 63 1.16 -5.60 -7.39
C GLN A 63 1.74 -4.49 -6.49
N ALA A 64 2.08 -4.81 -5.24
CA ALA A 64 2.67 -3.84 -4.31
C ALA A 64 4.09 -3.41 -4.70
N LEU A 65 4.91 -4.35 -5.19
CA LEU A 65 6.26 -4.06 -5.69
C LEU A 65 6.21 -3.22 -6.96
N ASP A 66 5.30 -3.53 -7.88
CA ASP A 66 5.07 -2.74 -9.11
C ASP A 66 4.58 -1.33 -8.75
N LEU A 67 3.66 -1.23 -7.80
CA LEU A 67 3.14 0.04 -7.30
C LEU A 67 4.23 0.92 -6.68
N ALA A 68 5.23 0.34 -6.02
CA ALA A 68 6.37 1.10 -5.52
C ALA A 68 7.18 1.80 -6.65
N GLY A 69 7.08 1.35 -7.90
CA GLY A 69 7.69 2.02 -9.04
C GLY A 69 7.04 3.38 -9.39
N GLU A 70 5.79 3.60 -8.99
CA GLU A 70 4.99 4.77 -9.41
C GLU A 70 5.45 6.07 -8.76
N GLN A 71 5.68 7.12 -9.55
CA GLN A 71 6.21 8.40 -9.04
C GLN A 71 5.30 9.09 -8.01
N TRP A 72 4.00 8.84 -8.08
CA TRP A 72 3.01 9.41 -7.15
C TRP A 72 2.90 8.64 -5.83
N VAL A 73 3.55 7.47 -5.71
CA VAL A 73 3.61 6.72 -4.45
C VAL A 73 4.73 7.27 -3.59
N LEU A 74 4.39 7.70 -2.38
CA LEU A 74 5.33 8.26 -1.42
C LEU A 74 5.88 7.19 -0.48
N ARG A 75 5.02 6.25 -0.05
CA ARG A 75 5.36 5.19 0.90
C ARG A 75 4.33 4.06 0.86
N ILE A 76 4.77 2.85 1.14
CA ILE A 76 3.91 1.67 1.31
C ILE A 76 4.27 1.03 2.64
N GLU A 77 3.25 0.83 3.46
CA GLU A 77 3.33 0.20 4.78
C GLU A 77 2.35 -0.97 4.84
N GLU A 78 2.61 -1.91 5.74
CA GLU A 78 1.63 -2.94 6.06
C GLU A 78 0.52 -2.38 6.95
N ASP A 79 -0.74 -2.65 6.60
CA ASP A 79 -1.90 -2.35 7.45
C ASP A 79 -1.99 -3.43 8.54
N ARG A 80 -1.20 -3.28 9.61
CA ARG A 80 -1.21 -4.19 10.75
C ARG A 80 -2.32 -3.82 11.71
N GLU A 81 -3.04 -4.83 12.18
CA GLU A 81 -4.01 -4.67 13.26
C GLU A 81 -3.29 -4.22 14.54
N VAL A 82 -3.61 -3.02 15.03
CA VAL A 82 -3.09 -2.52 16.30
C VAL A 82 -3.98 -3.05 17.41
N ARG A 83 -3.43 -3.89 18.30
CA ARG A 83 -4.11 -4.28 19.53
C ARG A 83 -3.91 -3.18 20.56
N ALA A 84 -5.00 -2.55 21.00
CA ALA A 84 -4.95 -1.68 22.17
C ALA A 84 -4.62 -2.54 23.41
N LEU A 85 -3.65 -2.10 24.21
CA LEU A 85 -3.45 -2.62 25.56
C LEU A 85 -4.63 -2.14 26.41
N SER A 86 -5.64 -2.98 26.59
CA SER A 86 -6.65 -2.75 27.62
C SER A 86 -5.95 -2.74 28.98
N SER A 87 -5.95 -1.58 29.65
CA SER A 87 -5.52 -1.43 31.06
C SER A 87 -6.66 -1.75 32.01
#